data_AF-E2CJI2-F1
#
_entry.id   AF-E2CJI2-F1
#
_cell.length_a   1.000
_cell.length_b   1.000
_cell.length_c   1.000
_cell.angle_alpha   90.00
_cell.angle_beta   90.00
_cell.angle_gamma   90.00
#
_symmetry.space_group_name_H-M   'P 1'
#
loop_
_entity.id
_entity.type
_entity.pdbx_description
1 polymer ?
#
loop_
_entity_poly.entity_id
_entity_poly.type
_entity_poly.pdbx_seq_one_letter_code
_entity_poly.pdbx_strand_id
1 'polypeptide(L)'
;MENFHLWLTVILDPIAGTVILIALLINPWLKVAPLWHRLGMTLAAAGLDGQTFRNYVALTTGMAPRDSEIPWWVLKDLGLVLLAFHFLFLCLRKCKEAG
;
A
#
# COMPACT_ATOMS: atom_id res chain seq x y z
N MET A 1 -4.09 -14.70 -22.25
CA MET A 1 -3.18 -13.91 -21.39
C MET A 1 -3.91 -12.81 -20.59
N GLU A 2 -5.24 -12.78 -20.57
CA GLU A 2 -6.02 -11.67 -19.96
C GLU A 2 -5.96 -11.63 -18.42
N ASN A 3 -5.76 -12.77 -17.74
CA ASN A 3 -5.81 -12.85 -16.28
C ASN A 3 -4.43 -12.86 -15.60
N PHE A 4 -3.34 -12.72 -16.35
CA PHE A 4 -1.99 -12.79 -15.80
C PHE A 4 -1.73 -11.68 -14.76
N HIS A 5 -2.19 -10.46 -15.03
CA HIS A 5 -2.07 -9.33 -14.11
C HIS A 5 -2.86 -9.54 -12.80
N LEU A 6 -4.03 -10.19 -12.87
CA LEU A 6 -4.83 -10.50 -11.69
C LEU A 6 -4.14 -11.53 -10.80
N TRP A 7 -3.56 -12.57 -11.38
CA TRP A 7 -2.78 -13.56 -10.63
C TRP A 7 -1.54 -12.95 -9.97
N LEU A 8 -0.86 -12.06 -10.69
CA LEU A 8 0.36 -11.42 -10.20
C LEU A 8 0.06 -10.49 -9.01
N THR A 9 -1.01 -9.70 -9.10
CA THR A 9 -1.46 -8.82 -8.00
C THR A 9 -1.95 -9.64 -6.80
N VAL A 10 -2.71 -10.72 -7.01
CA VAL A 10 -3.17 -11.60 -5.91
C VAL A 10 -2.03 -12.24 -5.13
N ILE A 11 -0.86 -12.44 -5.74
CA ILE A 11 0.31 -13.02 -5.05
C ILE A 11 1.17 -11.92 -4.43
N LEU A 12 1.48 -10.86 -5.16
CA LEU A 12 2.44 -9.84 -4.71
C LEU A 12 1.85 -8.83 -3.73
N ASP A 13 0.61 -8.39 -3.95
CA ASP A 13 -0.01 -7.37 -3.11
C ASP A 13 -0.15 -7.82 -1.63
N PRO A 14 -0.58 -9.05 -1.28
CA PRO A 14 -0.68 -9.45 0.14
C PRO A 14 0.69 -9.68 0.78
N ILE A 15 1.70 -10.09 0.01
CA ILE A 15 3.08 -10.17 0.49
C ILE A 15 3.57 -8.77 0.86
N ALA A 16 3.39 -7.79 -0.05
CA ALA A 16 3.76 -6.41 0.21
C ALA A 16 3.00 -5.81 1.39
N GLY A 17 1.68 -6.01 1.46
CA GLY A 17 0.83 -5.56 2.58
C GLY A 17 1.30 -6.13 3.92
N THR A 18 1.55 -7.44 3.97
CA THR A 18 2.06 -8.12 5.17
C THR A 18 3.43 -7.59 5.58
N VAL A 19 4.36 -7.41 4.63
CA VAL A 19 5.69 -6.86 4.93
C VAL A 19 5.58 -5.44 5.49
N ILE A 20 4.71 -4.59 4.96
CA ILE A 20 4.47 -3.23 5.47
C ILE A 20 3.93 -3.26 6.90
N LEU A 21 2.96 -4.13 7.20
CA LEU A 21 2.40 -4.27 8.54
C LEU A 21 3.43 -4.80 9.54
N ILE A 22 4.22 -5.81 9.15
CA ILE A 22 5.31 -6.34 9.97
C ILE A 22 6.35 -5.26 10.24
N ALA A 23 6.75 -4.50 9.21
CA ALA A 23 7.68 -3.40 9.37
C ALA A 23 7.16 -2.35 10.36
N LEU A 24 5.88 -1.99 10.28
CA LEU A 24 5.23 -1.05 11.20
C LEU A 24 5.27 -1.54 12.67
N LEU A 25 5.14 -2.85 12.89
CA LEU A 25 5.10 -3.45 14.23
C LEU A 25 6.49 -3.66 14.83
N ILE A 26 7.44 -4.15 14.04
CA ILE A 26 8.77 -4.56 14.50
C ILE A 26 9.73 -3.38 14.56
N ASN A 27 9.67 -2.47 13.58
CA ASN A 27 10.69 -1.44 13.46
C ASN A 27 10.47 -0.31 14.49
N PRO A 28 11.35 -0.13 15.49
CA PRO A 28 11.19 0.91 16.49
C PRO A 28 11.24 2.32 15.89
N TRP A 29 11.95 2.53 14.78
CA TRP A 29 11.96 3.81 14.07
C TRP A 29 10.58 4.19 13.55
N LEU A 30 9.81 3.21 13.07
CA LEU A 30 8.45 3.45 12.56
C LEU A 30 7.44 3.71 13.68
N LYS A 31 7.73 3.32 14.92
CA LYS A 31 6.90 3.67 16.09
C LYS A 31 7.02 5.15 16.47
N VAL A 32 8.21 5.73 16.30
CA VAL A 32 8.50 7.15 16.55
C VAL A 32 8.24 8.03 15.32
N ALA A 33 8.02 7.43 14.16
CA ALA A 33 7.69 8.15 12.93
C ALA A 33 6.38 8.96 13.08
N PRO A 34 6.25 10.09 12.36
CA PRO A 34 5.06 10.93 12.42
C PRO A 34 3.79 10.15 12.06
N LEU A 35 2.69 10.46 12.75
CA LEU A 35 1.41 9.75 12.63
C LEU A 35 0.96 9.61 11.17
N TRP A 36 1.13 10.67 10.36
CA TRP A 36 0.78 10.67 8.93
C TRP A 36 1.54 9.63 8.10
N HIS A 37 2.81 9.37 8.43
CA HIS A 37 3.59 8.33 7.74
C HIS A 37 3.10 6.93 8.11
N ARG A 38 2.77 6.72 9.38
CA ARG A 38 2.18 5.47 9.87
C ARG A 38 0.81 5.21 9.23
N LEU A 39 -0.03 6.24 9.16
CA LEU A 39 -1.32 6.18 8.47
C LEU A 39 -1.14 5.88 6.98
N GLY A 40 -0.17 6.51 6.31
CA GLY A 40 0.16 6.21 4.91
C GLY A 40 0.53 4.75 4.68
N MET A 41 1.37 4.17 5.55
CA MET A 41 1.71 2.75 5.49
C MET A 41 0.50 1.84 5.72
N THR A 42 -0.34 2.14 6.70
CA THR A 42 -1.56 1.36 6.97
C THR A 42 -2.55 1.44 5.82
N LEU A 43 -2.73 2.62 5.22
CA LEU A 43 -3.61 2.82 4.05
C LEU A 43 -3.08 2.08 2.82
N ALA A 44 -1.76 2.10 2.60
CA ALA A 44 -1.13 1.34 1.53
C ALA A 44 -1.34 -0.17 1.70
N ALA A 45 -1.12 -0.70 2.91
CA ALA A 45 -1.35 -2.12 3.22
C ALA A 45 -2.82 -2.51 3.03
N ALA A 46 -3.75 -1.72 3.56
CA ALA A 46 -5.18 -1.96 3.39
C ALA A 46 -5.63 -1.91 1.92
N GLY A 47 -5.06 -1.00 1.11
CA GLY A 47 -5.31 -0.94 -0.33
C GLY A 47 -4.79 -2.17 -1.08
N LEU A 48 -3.59 -2.66 -0.73
CA LEU A 48 -3.00 -3.88 -1.30
C LEU A 48 -3.83 -5.12 -0.96
N ASP A 49 -4.21 -5.29 0.30
CA ASP A 49 -5.02 -6.44 0.74
C ASP A 49 -6.45 -6.37 0.16
N GLY A 50 -7.05 -5.19 0.10
CA GLY A 50 -8.35 -4.98 -0.52
C GLY A 50 -8.34 -5.26 -2.03
N GLN A 51 -7.26 -4.87 -2.73
CA GLN A 51 -7.09 -5.18 -4.15
C GLN A 51 -6.86 -6.67 -4.40
N THR A 52 -6.12 -7.34 -3.53
CA THR A 52 -5.95 -8.80 -3.51
C THR A 52 -7.30 -9.50 -3.40
N PHE A 53 -8.12 -9.10 -2.43
CA PHE A 53 -9.43 -9.69 -2.21
C PHE A 53 -10.34 -9.50 -3.44
N ARG A 54 -10.38 -8.28 -3.99
CA ARG A 54 -11.17 -7.97 -5.20
C ARG A 54 -10.74 -8.82 -6.39
N ASN A 55 -9.43 -8.95 -6.62
CA ASN A 55 -8.89 -9.73 -7.74
C ASN A 55 -9.10 -11.23 -7.53
N TYR A 56 -9.03 -11.71 -6.29
CA TYR A 56 -9.34 -13.10 -5.95
C TYR A 56 -10.82 -13.44 -6.18
N VAL A 57 -11.74 -12.55 -5.79
CA VAL A 57 -13.18 -12.71 -6.06
C VAL A 57 -13.44 -12.74 -7.56
N ALA A 58 -12.80 -11.85 -8.33
CA ALA A 58 -12.93 -11.84 -9.79
C ALA A 58 -12.44 -13.16 -10.44
N LEU A 59 -11.31 -13.70 -9.97
CA LEU A 59 -10.75 -14.96 -10.46
C LEU A 59 -11.60 -16.19 -10.10
N THR A 60 -12.23 -16.19 -8.92
CA THR A 60 -13.01 -17.34 -8.42
C THR A 60 -14.46 -17.35 -8.90
N THR A 61 -15.08 -16.19 -9.06
CA THR A 61 -16.48 -16.07 -9.49
C THR A 61 -16.65 -15.80 -10.98
N GLY A 62 -15.58 -15.41 -11.68
CA GLY A 62 -15.64 -14.99 -13.08
C GLY A 62 -16.42 -13.69 -13.32
N MET A 63 -16.93 -13.05 -12.26
CA MET A 63 -17.60 -11.77 -12.34
C MET A 63 -16.59 -10.65 -12.26
N ALA A 64 -16.65 -9.73 -13.23
CA ALA A 64 -15.88 -8.50 -13.17
C ALA A 64 -16.30 -7.71 -11.91
N PRO A 65 -15.34 -7.21 -11.13
CA PRO A 65 -15.67 -6.51 -9.90
C PRO A 65 -16.36 -5.18 -10.23
N ARG A 66 -17.51 -4.94 -9.60
CA ARG A 66 -18.44 -3.86 -9.94
C ARG A 66 -17.77 -2.49 -9.85
N ASP A 67 -18.02 -1.61 -10.82
CA ASP A 67 -17.54 -0.21 -10.81
C ASP A 67 -18.09 0.62 -9.63
N SER A 68 -19.14 0.14 -8.97
CA SER A 68 -19.71 0.76 -7.77
C SER A 68 -18.97 0.42 -6.47
N GLU A 69 -18.05 -0.55 -6.50
CA GLU A 69 -17.26 -0.91 -5.32
C GLU A 69 -16.12 0.10 -5.14
N ILE A 70 -15.86 0.49 -3.88
CA ILE A 70 -14.78 1.44 -3.57
C ILE A 70 -13.49 0.93 -4.23
N PRO A 71 -12.84 1.74 -5.07
CA PRO A 71 -11.62 1.35 -5.72
C PRO A 71 -10.50 1.24 -4.68
N TRP A 72 -10.21 0.02 -4.21
CA TRP A 72 -9.12 -0.25 -3.28
C TRP A 72 -7.75 0.25 -3.78
N TRP A 73 -7.61 0.43 -5.10
CA TRP A 73 -6.45 1.10 -5.70
C TRP A 73 -6.28 2.54 -5.18
N VAL A 74 -7.35 3.28 -4.89
CA VAL A 74 -7.28 4.65 -4.37
C VAL A 74 -6.66 4.68 -2.97
N LEU A 75 -6.97 3.69 -2.14
CA LEU A 75 -6.36 3.55 -0.81
C LEU A 75 -4.85 3.26 -0.92
N LYS A 76 -4.47 2.38 -1.85
CA LYS A 76 -3.08 2.07 -2.17
C LYS A 76 -2.33 3.32 -2.65
N ASP A 77 -2.89 4.04 -3.60
CA ASP A 77 -2.28 5.25 -4.19
C ASP A 77 -2.17 6.38 -3.16
N LEU A 78 -3.20 6.59 -2.35
CA LEU A 78 -3.17 7.57 -1.26
C LEU A 78 -2.06 7.24 -0.24
N GLY A 79 -1.93 5.98 0.13
CA GLY A 79 -0.86 5.51 1.01
C GLY A 79 0.53 5.74 0.43
N LEU A 80 0.72 5.45 -0.87
CA LEU A 80 1.98 5.69 -1.58
C LEU A 80 2.34 7.18 -1.66
N VAL A 81 1.36 8.05 -1.92
CA VAL A 81 1.56 9.50 -1.93
C VAL A 81 2.05 9.99 -0.56
N LEU A 82 1.42 9.53 0.53
CA LEU A 82 1.84 9.88 1.89
C LEU A 82 3.26 9.39 2.21
N LEU A 83 3.64 8.19 1.74
CA LEU A 83 5.02 7.70 1.85
C LEU A 83 6.00 8.56 1.04
N ALA A 84 5.67 8.88 -0.21
CA ALA A 84 6.52 9.66 -1.09
C ALA A 84 6.79 11.06 -0.51
N PHE A 85 5.76 11.72 0.00
CA PHE A 85 5.92 13.00 0.70
C PHE A 85 6.78 12.88 1.96
N HIS A 86 6.66 11.78 2.72
CA HIS A 86 7.51 11.56 3.89
C HIS A 86 8.99 11.43 3.50
N PHE A 87 9.31 10.64 2.46
CA PHE A 87 10.68 10.51 1.96
C PHE A 87 11.22 11.83 1.41
N LEU A 88 10.42 12.57 0.66
CA LEU A 88 10.80 13.90 0.17
C LEU A 88 11.14 14.84 1.33
N PHE A 89 10.30 14.86 2.38
CA PHE A 89 10.54 15.66 3.57
C PHE A 89 11.84 15.27 4.30
N LEU A 90 12.13 13.98 4.42
CA LEU A 90 13.38 13.48 5.00
C LEU A 90 14.60 13.91 4.17
N CYS A 91 14.54 13.80 2.84
CA CYS A 91 15.60 14.26 1.95
C CYS A 91 15.85 15.76 2.10
N LEU A 92 14.79 16.57 2.08
CA LEU A 92 14.91 18.03 2.23
C LEU A 92 15.49 18.43 3.60
N ARG A 93 15.10 17.74 4.68
CA ARG A 93 15.69 17.98 6.01
C ARG A 93 17.18 17.64 6.04
N LYS A 94 17.58 16.49 5.49
CA LYS A 94 18.99 16.11 5.44
C LYS A 94 19.84 17.06 4.58
N CYS A 95 19.31 17.55 3.45
CA CYS A 95 19.99 18.56 2.65
C CYS A 95 20.18 19.88 3.42
N LYS A 96 19.21 20.27 4.26
CA LYS A 96 19.30 21.47 5.08
C LYS A 96 20.32 21.36 6.23
N GLU A 97 20.56 20.17 6.76
CA GLU A 97 21.54 19.95 7.84
C GLU A 97 22.99 19.82 7.30
N ALA A 98 23.17 19.66 5.99
CA ALA A 98 24.47 19.46 5.34
C ALA A 98 25.04 20.71 4.65
N GLY A 99 24.33 21.84 4.66
CA GLY A 99 24.76 23.12 4.10
C GLY A 99 24.77 24.22 5.15
#